data_AF-A0A959M534-F1
#
_entry.id   AF-A0A959M534-F1
#
_cell.length_a   1.000
_cell.length_b   1.000
_cell.length_c   1.000
_cell.angle_alpha   90.00
_cell.angle_beta   90.00
_cell.angle_gamma   90.00
#
_symmetry.space_group_name_H-M   'P 1'
#
loop_
_entity.id
_entity.type
_entity.pdbx_description
1 polymer ?
#
loop_
_entity_poly.entity_id
_entity_poly.type
_entity_poly.pdbx_seq_one_letter_code
_entity_poly.pdbx_strand_id
1 'polypeptide(L)'
;MRNLLILLLFGFLAACQSETPTTSNVADPQQEAQPNVPAEPSVATPTQKTGAGRTVPVNENDFIDLKLAGGQIPKGERICVDVYANRFKDVMSMQYTIQWDPKVLELNAVGKFQLKDLTASNFGATKGSEGILTFSWYDNDIKGVSAPDGVSIYQICYNAIGAIGSSTEINFTENPVPFEISNKAGEIIRFDHKGGTVKITR
;
A
#
# COMPACT_ATOMS: atom_id res chain seq x y z
N MET A 1 -31.92 -55.72 -35.98
CA MET A 1 -30.63 -55.28 -36.57
C MET A 1 -29.99 -54.38 -35.52
N ARG A 2 -29.06 -54.78 -34.64
CA ARG A 2 -28.02 -55.84 -34.59
C ARG A 2 -26.77 -55.55 -35.44
N ASN A 3 -25.61 -55.60 -34.77
CA ASN A 3 -24.19 -55.50 -35.23
C ASN A 3 -23.65 -54.08 -35.53
N LEU A 4 -22.39 -53.72 -35.22
CA LEU A 4 -21.34 -54.36 -34.37
C LEU A 4 -20.28 -53.34 -33.86
N LEU A 5 -19.41 -53.75 -32.94
CA LEU A 5 -18.37 -52.99 -32.22
C LEU A 5 -16.94 -53.17 -32.82
N ILE A 6 -16.08 -52.14 -32.79
CA ILE A 6 -14.58 -52.10 -32.88
C ILE A 6 -14.16 -50.60 -32.81
N LEU A 7 -13.19 -50.06 -32.05
CA LEU A 7 -12.23 -50.49 -31.01
C LEU A 7 -10.78 -50.91 -31.43
N LEU A 8 -9.77 -50.25 -30.80
CA LEU A 8 -8.29 -50.40 -30.89
C LEU A 8 -7.63 -49.86 -32.19
N LEU A 9 -6.35 -49.41 -32.27
CA LEU A 9 -5.18 -49.50 -31.37
C LEU A 9 -4.34 -48.18 -31.30
N PHE A 10 -3.36 -48.18 -30.38
CA PHE A 10 -2.13 -47.35 -30.27
C PHE A 10 -1.41 -47.08 -31.62
N GLY A 11 -0.50 -46.11 -31.77
CA GLY A 11 0.13 -45.14 -30.84
C GLY A 11 1.52 -44.73 -31.37
N PHE A 12 2.24 -43.80 -30.73
CA PHE A 12 3.61 -43.43 -31.14
C PHE A 12 4.54 -43.21 -29.94
N LEU A 13 5.74 -43.79 -30.01
CA LEU A 13 6.80 -43.61 -29.01
C LEU A 13 7.76 -42.49 -29.42
N ALA A 14 8.22 -41.73 -28.43
CA ALA A 14 9.55 -41.11 -28.46
C ALA A 14 10.16 -41.33 -27.07
N ALA A 15 11.19 -42.16 -26.98
CA ALA A 15 11.92 -42.41 -25.74
C ALA A 15 13.28 -41.69 -25.80
N CYS A 16 13.58 -40.84 -24.81
CA CYS A 16 14.95 -40.48 -24.49
C CYS A 16 15.40 -41.37 -23.33
N GLN A 17 16.52 -42.06 -23.51
CA GLN A 17 17.07 -42.98 -22.51
C GLN A 17 17.83 -42.19 -21.43
N SER A 18 17.81 -42.69 -20.20
CA SER A 18 18.60 -42.17 -19.09
C SER A 18 19.97 -42.85 -19.05
N GLU A 19 21.06 -42.13 -19.32
CA GLU A 19 22.42 -42.63 -19.14
C GLU A 19 23.09 -41.91 -17.96
N THR A 20 23.48 -42.69 -16.95
CA THR A 20 24.30 -42.23 -15.83
C THR A 20 25.79 -42.41 -16.18
N PRO A 21 26.61 -41.36 -16.19
CA PRO A 21 28.04 -41.51 -16.45
C PRO A 21 28.74 -42.16 -15.25
N THR A 22 29.29 -43.35 -15.47
CA THR A 22 30.16 -44.05 -14.50
C THR A 22 31.52 -43.36 -14.40
N THR A 23 32.13 -43.40 -13.22
CA THR A 23 33.43 -42.78 -12.93
C THR A 23 34.60 -43.37 -13.72
N SER A 24 35.45 -42.50 -14.28
CA SER A 24 36.85 -42.82 -14.52
C SER A 24 37.71 -41.55 -14.38
N ASN A 25 38.87 -41.69 -13.71
CA ASN A 25 39.87 -40.62 -13.58
C ASN A 25 41.08 -40.99 -14.43
N VAL A 26 41.32 -40.24 -15.50
CA VAL A 26 42.62 -40.12 -16.16
C VAL A 26 42.80 -38.64 -16.52
N ALA A 27 43.97 -38.09 -16.24
CA ALA A 27 44.25 -36.66 -16.44
C ALA A 27 45.24 -36.45 -17.58
N ASP A 28 45.01 -35.40 -18.37
CA ASP A 28 46.07 -34.51 -18.88
C ASP A 28 45.45 -33.13 -19.18
N PRO A 29 46.20 -32.02 -19.15
CA PRO A 29 45.62 -30.68 -19.19
C PRO A 29 45.62 -30.05 -20.59
N GLN A 30 44.64 -29.19 -20.86
CA GLN A 30 44.90 -27.79 -21.22
C GLN A 30 43.75 -26.90 -20.72
N GLN A 31 44.08 -25.76 -20.11
CA GLN A 31 43.11 -24.84 -19.52
C GLN A 31 43.03 -23.55 -20.37
N GLU A 32 42.13 -23.54 -21.34
CA GLU A 32 41.77 -22.32 -22.08
C GLU A 32 40.65 -21.60 -21.34
N ALA A 33 40.97 -20.44 -20.75
CA ALA A 33 40.05 -19.71 -19.87
C ALA A 33 38.98 -18.95 -20.67
N GLN A 34 37.72 -19.36 -20.54
CA GLN A 34 36.60 -18.56 -21.03
C GLN A 34 36.56 -17.20 -20.27
N PRO A 35 36.24 -16.08 -20.95
CA PRO A 35 36.10 -14.80 -20.27
C PRO A 35 34.95 -14.83 -19.27
N ASN A 36 35.23 -14.50 -18.00
CA ASN A 36 34.20 -14.30 -16.99
C ASN A 36 33.32 -13.10 -17.38
N VAL A 37 32.15 -13.36 -17.97
CA VAL A 37 31.05 -12.39 -17.95
C VAL A 37 30.64 -12.24 -16.48
N PRO A 38 30.71 -11.03 -15.88
CA PRO A 38 30.26 -10.84 -14.51
C PRO A 38 28.79 -11.21 -14.41
N ALA A 39 28.43 -12.05 -13.44
CA ALA A 39 27.03 -12.26 -13.10
C ALA A 39 26.45 -10.91 -12.66
N GLU A 40 25.44 -10.43 -13.37
CA GLU A 40 24.72 -9.20 -13.02
C GLU A 40 24.17 -9.36 -11.60
N PRO A 41 24.43 -8.41 -10.67
CA PRO A 41 24.03 -8.56 -9.28
C PRO A 41 22.50 -8.64 -9.22
N SER A 42 21.97 -9.76 -8.74
CA SER A 42 20.54 -9.98 -8.59
C SER A 42 19.95 -8.97 -7.61
N VAL A 43 19.44 -7.85 -8.14
CA VAL A 43 18.71 -6.84 -7.39
C VAL A 43 17.39 -7.47 -6.97
N ALA A 44 17.32 -7.89 -5.70
CA ALA A 44 16.08 -8.39 -5.13
C ALA A 44 14.98 -7.33 -5.28
N THR A 45 13.88 -7.69 -5.92
CA THR A 45 12.75 -6.77 -6.12
C THR A 45 12.32 -6.18 -4.78
N PRO A 46 12.16 -4.85 -4.67
CA PRO A 46 11.66 -4.23 -3.44
C PRO A 46 10.34 -4.88 -3.02
N THR A 47 10.17 -5.17 -1.72
CA THR A 47 8.94 -5.76 -1.19
C THR A 47 8.41 -4.95 -0.01
N GLN A 48 7.11 -4.67 -0.02
CA GLN A 48 6.41 -4.12 1.14
C GLN A 48 5.69 -5.26 1.87
N LYS A 49 5.68 -5.19 3.20
CA LYS A 49 4.87 -6.07 4.04
C LYS A 49 3.46 -5.48 4.15
N THR A 50 2.44 -6.19 3.68
CA THR A 50 1.03 -5.74 3.79
C THR A 50 0.44 -6.08 5.16
N GLY A 51 -0.80 -5.66 5.40
CA GLY A 51 -1.53 -5.92 6.64
C GLY A 51 -1.67 -7.41 6.99
N ALA A 52 -1.75 -8.27 5.98
CA ALA A 52 -1.76 -9.73 6.13
C ALA A 52 -0.39 -10.33 6.51
N GLY A 53 0.63 -9.50 6.76
CA GLY A 53 2.00 -9.92 7.04
C GLY A 53 2.79 -10.45 5.83
N ARG A 54 2.16 -10.47 4.65
CA ARG A 54 2.71 -10.95 3.38
C ARG A 54 3.66 -9.90 2.79
N THR A 55 4.85 -10.31 2.36
CA THR A 55 5.68 -9.52 1.47
C THR A 55 5.13 -9.56 0.05
N VAL A 56 4.85 -8.39 -0.52
CA VAL A 56 4.39 -8.22 -1.90
C VAL A 56 5.45 -7.40 -2.66
N PRO A 57 5.86 -7.80 -3.88
CA PRO A 57 6.71 -6.97 -4.72
C PRO A 57 6.06 -5.60 -4.97
N VAL A 58 6.81 -4.54 -4.69
CA VAL A 58 6.42 -3.16 -5.00
C VAL A 58 7.41 -2.59 -6.00
N ASN A 59 6.93 -1.86 -6.98
CA ASN A 59 7.81 -1.04 -7.81
C ASN A 59 8.23 0.16 -6.96
N GLU A 60 9.52 0.36 -6.72
CA GLU A 60 10.02 1.51 -5.94
C GLU A 60 9.61 2.86 -6.56
N ASN A 61 9.39 2.88 -7.88
CA ASN A 61 8.91 4.02 -8.64
C ASN A 61 7.37 4.16 -8.62
N ASP A 62 6.61 3.16 -8.18
CA ASP A 62 5.16 3.30 -7.97
C ASP A 62 4.86 3.54 -6.49
N PHE A 63 4.47 4.78 -6.20
CA PHE A 63 4.17 5.24 -4.86
C PHE A 63 3.15 6.36 -4.90
N ILE A 64 2.29 6.39 -3.90
CA ILE A 64 1.34 7.47 -3.60
C ILE A 64 1.89 8.25 -2.40
N ASP A 65 1.68 9.57 -2.40
CA ASP A 65 2.21 10.48 -1.39
C ASP A 65 1.08 11.35 -0.80
N LEU A 66 0.61 10.97 0.40
CA LEU A 66 -0.44 11.71 1.14
C LEU A 66 0.16 12.59 2.25
N LYS A 67 -0.23 13.86 2.28
CA LYS A 67 0.26 14.84 3.27
C LYS A 67 -0.88 15.45 4.08
N LEU A 68 -0.79 15.36 5.40
CA LEU A 68 -1.66 16.09 6.33
C LEU A 68 -1.17 17.54 6.47
N ALA A 69 -2.10 18.50 6.43
CA ALA A 69 -1.81 19.89 6.79
C ALA A 69 -1.46 20.03 8.29
N GLY A 70 -0.64 21.04 8.61
CA GLY A 70 -0.37 21.48 9.99
C GLY A 70 -0.85 22.91 10.22
N GLY A 71 -0.75 23.41 11.46
CA GLY A 71 -1.14 24.78 11.75
C GLY A 71 -1.02 25.22 13.21
N GLN A 72 -1.49 26.44 13.46
CA GLN A 72 -1.67 27.01 14.79
C GLN A 72 -3.15 27.34 14.98
N ILE A 73 -3.70 27.07 16.17
CA ILE A 73 -5.12 27.23 16.48
C ILE A 73 -5.29 27.72 17.93
N PRO A 74 -6.11 28.76 18.22
CA PRO A 74 -6.40 29.18 19.58
C PRO A 74 -7.08 28.06 20.39
N LYS A 75 -6.83 28.02 21.71
CA LYS A 75 -7.52 27.06 22.58
C LYS A 75 -9.05 27.25 22.53
N GLY A 76 -9.77 26.15 22.32
CA GLY A 76 -11.23 26.12 22.21
C GLY A 76 -11.78 26.30 20.79
N GLU A 77 -10.95 26.74 19.84
CA GLU A 77 -11.35 26.87 18.42
C GLU A 77 -11.26 25.54 17.68
N ARG A 78 -11.83 25.50 16.46
CA ARG A 78 -11.84 24.32 15.59
C ARG A 78 -10.91 24.50 14.40
N ILE A 79 -9.90 23.65 14.27
CA ILE A 79 -9.05 23.54 13.08
C ILE A 79 -9.61 22.47 12.13
N CYS A 80 -9.41 22.65 10.82
CA CYS A 80 -9.61 21.60 9.83
C CYS A 80 -8.32 21.39 9.05
N VAL A 81 -7.99 20.12 8.82
CA VAL A 81 -6.74 19.63 8.25
C VAL A 81 -7.09 18.85 6.99
N ASP A 82 -6.62 19.36 5.85
CA ASP A 82 -6.72 18.68 4.56
C ASP A 82 -5.71 17.54 4.44
N VAL A 83 -6.12 16.48 3.74
CA VAL A 83 -5.23 15.41 3.26
C VAL A 83 -4.99 15.63 1.78
N TYR A 84 -3.78 16.08 1.44
CA TYR A 84 -3.36 16.34 0.07
C TYR A 84 -2.78 15.09 -0.57
N ALA A 85 -3.20 14.76 -1.78
CA ALA A 85 -2.69 13.63 -2.54
C ALA A 85 -1.72 14.05 -3.65
N ASN A 86 -0.73 13.20 -3.91
CA ASN A 86 0.20 13.29 -5.03
C ASN A 86 0.42 11.87 -5.57
N ARG A 87 0.60 11.74 -6.88
CA ARG A 87 0.72 10.47 -7.61
C ARG A 87 -0.52 9.57 -7.47
N PHE A 88 -1.67 10.16 -7.17
CA PHE A 88 -2.95 9.46 -7.04
C PHE A 88 -3.46 9.08 -8.43
N LYS A 89 -3.01 7.93 -8.94
CA LYS A 89 -3.38 7.44 -10.26
C LYS A 89 -3.91 6.02 -10.17
N ASP A 90 -5.05 5.78 -10.82
CA ASP A 90 -5.64 4.45 -10.99
C ASP A 90 -5.85 3.67 -9.68
N VAL A 91 -6.01 4.37 -8.55
CA VAL A 91 -6.09 3.81 -7.19
C VAL A 91 -7.45 3.14 -6.99
N MET A 92 -7.43 1.86 -6.65
CA MET A 92 -8.62 1.02 -6.48
C MET A 92 -9.07 0.92 -5.02
N SER A 93 -8.14 0.87 -4.07
CA SER A 93 -8.43 0.86 -2.64
C SER A 93 -7.34 1.52 -1.80
N MET A 94 -7.71 1.99 -0.61
CA MET A 94 -6.82 2.53 0.41
C MET A 94 -7.34 2.19 1.82
N GLN A 95 -6.46 1.75 2.71
CA GLN A 95 -6.71 1.71 4.14
C GLN A 95 -5.47 2.10 4.95
N TYR A 96 -5.69 2.73 6.11
CA TYR A 96 -4.67 3.12 7.07
C TYR A 96 -5.32 3.57 8.39
N THR A 97 -4.53 3.84 9.42
CA THR A 97 -4.98 4.60 10.60
C THR A 97 -4.43 6.01 10.58
N ILE A 98 -5.16 6.97 11.15
CA ILE A 98 -4.66 8.30 11.51
C ILE A 98 -4.71 8.44 13.04
N GLN A 99 -3.63 8.95 13.63
CA GLN A 99 -3.47 9.14 15.08
C GLN A 99 -3.02 10.55 15.46
N TRP A 100 -3.37 10.99 16.66
CA TRP A 100 -2.96 12.23 17.32
C TRP A 100 -3.05 12.09 18.85
N ASP A 101 -2.53 13.04 19.65
CA ASP A 101 -2.72 13.04 21.11
C ASP A 101 -4.14 13.55 21.47
N PRO A 102 -5.02 12.69 22.04
CA PRO A 102 -6.38 13.07 22.43
C PRO A 102 -6.44 14.04 23.61
N LYS A 103 -5.29 14.40 24.23
CA LYS A 103 -5.20 15.47 25.23
C LYS A 103 -4.96 16.84 24.60
N VAL A 104 -4.60 16.89 23.31
CA VAL A 104 -4.33 18.12 22.56
C VAL A 104 -5.47 18.45 21.60
N LEU A 105 -5.99 17.45 20.89
CA LEU A 105 -7.09 17.58 19.92
C LEU A 105 -8.19 16.55 20.16
N GLU A 106 -9.44 16.97 19.99
CA GLU A 106 -10.62 16.10 19.95
C GLU A 106 -11.13 16.00 18.50
N LEU A 107 -11.45 14.80 18.01
CA LEU A 107 -12.02 14.61 16.68
C LEU A 107 -13.43 15.23 16.61
N ASN A 108 -13.63 16.18 15.69
CA ASN A 108 -14.92 16.87 15.52
C ASN A 108 -15.71 16.35 14.31
N ALA A 109 -15.09 16.21 13.14
CA ALA A 109 -15.76 15.79 11.91
C ALA A 109 -14.80 15.28 10.84
N VAL A 110 -15.34 14.56 9.84
CA VAL A 110 -14.70 14.29 8.55
C VAL A 110 -15.60 14.81 7.43
N GLY A 111 -15.02 15.30 6.33
CA GLY A 111 -15.77 15.93 5.26
C GLY A 111 -14.93 16.29 4.04
N LYS A 112 -15.49 17.15 3.17
CA LYS A 112 -14.87 17.63 1.92
C LYS A 112 -14.35 16.50 1.00
N PHE A 113 -15.03 15.36 0.99
CA PHE A 113 -14.68 14.20 0.17
C PHE A 113 -14.70 14.56 -1.31
N GLN A 114 -13.57 14.38 -2.01
CA GLN A 114 -13.45 14.63 -3.46
C GLN A 114 -13.26 13.36 -4.28
N LEU A 115 -13.03 12.20 -3.63
CA LEU A 115 -12.96 10.90 -4.30
C LEU A 115 -14.36 10.32 -4.51
N LYS A 116 -14.56 9.63 -5.64
CA LYS A 116 -15.78 8.83 -5.89
C LYS A 116 -15.96 7.81 -4.75
N ASP A 117 -17.23 7.60 -4.37
CA ASP A 117 -17.67 6.70 -3.30
C ASP A 117 -17.14 6.99 -1.89
N LEU A 118 -16.31 8.03 -1.69
CA LEU A 118 -15.81 8.40 -0.38
C LEU A 118 -16.87 9.18 0.41
N THR A 119 -17.22 8.66 1.60
CA THR A 119 -18.17 9.28 2.52
C THR A 119 -17.69 9.16 3.97
N ALA A 120 -18.47 9.68 4.92
CA ALA A 120 -18.17 9.54 6.35
C ALA A 120 -18.18 8.07 6.84
N SER A 121 -18.83 7.13 6.15
CA SER A 121 -18.84 5.71 6.56
C SER A 121 -17.50 4.99 6.32
N ASN A 122 -16.59 5.57 5.54
CA ASN A 122 -15.22 5.08 5.33
C ASN A 122 -14.28 5.34 6.52
N PHE A 123 -14.76 6.04 7.56
CA PHE A 123 -13.97 6.49 8.70
C PHE A 123 -14.43 5.85 10.01
N GLY A 124 -13.59 5.00 10.61
CA GLY A 124 -13.83 4.38 11.91
C GLY A 124 -13.53 5.32 13.06
N ALA A 125 -14.46 6.25 13.33
CA ALA A 125 -14.35 7.27 14.38
C ALA A 125 -14.65 6.76 15.81
N THR A 126 -14.97 5.47 16.00
CA THR A 126 -15.39 4.89 17.30
C THR A 126 -14.31 4.97 18.39
N LYS A 127 -13.04 5.13 18.02
CA LYS A 127 -11.90 5.36 18.93
C LYS A 127 -11.36 6.79 18.87
N GLY A 128 -12.15 7.76 18.41
CA GLY A 128 -11.73 9.17 18.34
C GLY A 128 -11.33 9.78 19.68
N SER A 129 -11.93 9.33 20.78
CA SER A 129 -11.54 9.69 22.16
C SER A 129 -10.23 9.05 22.64
N GLU A 130 -9.75 8.00 21.98
CA GLU A 130 -8.42 7.39 22.19
C GLU A 130 -7.35 8.01 21.29
N GLY A 131 -7.70 9.00 20.44
CA GLY A 131 -6.79 9.61 19.47
C GLY A 131 -6.63 8.80 18.18
N ILE A 132 -7.60 7.94 17.84
CA ILE A 132 -7.53 6.98 16.73
C ILE A 132 -8.71 7.21 15.76
N LEU A 133 -8.39 7.33 14.47
CA LEU A 133 -9.35 7.36 13.37
C LEU A 133 -8.89 6.36 12.30
N THR A 134 -9.58 5.23 12.12
CA THR A 134 -9.25 4.30 11.03
C THR A 134 -9.92 4.75 9.73
N PHE A 135 -9.33 4.36 8.61
CA PHE A 135 -9.81 4.69 7.27
C PHE A 135 -9.80 3.44 6.38
N SER A 136 -10.87 3.22 5.61
CA SER A 136 -10.94 2.18 4.58
C SER A 136 -11.90 2.61 3.46
N TRP A 137 -11.38 2.69 2.24
CA TRP A 137 -12.08 3.13 1.04
C TRP A 137 -11.70 2.28 -0.18
N TYR A 138 -12.65 2.11 -1.10
CA TYR A 138 -12.44 1.51 -2.41
C TYR A 138 -13.40 2.12 -3.45
N ASP A 139 -13.02 2.04 -4.71
CA ASP A 139 -13.88 2.37 -5.85
C ASP A 139 -14.89 1.23 -6.10
N ASN A 140 -16.19 1.50 -5.91
CA ASN A 140 -17.25 0.50 -6.12
C ASN A 140 -17.33 0.01 -7.58
N ASP A 141 -16.84 0.79 -8.54
CA ASP A 141 -16.86 0.43 -9.96
C ASP A 141 -15.68 -0.47 -10.37
N ILE A 142 -14.65 -0.62 -9.52
CA ILE A 142 -13.40 -1.36 -9.79
C ILE A 142 -12.72 -0.91 -11.10
N LYS A 143 -12.67 0.41 -11.33
CA LYS A 143 -12.02 1.06 -12.49
C LYS A 143 -10.73 1.79 -12.10
N GLY A 144 -10.61 2.18 -10.82
CA GLY A 144 -9.52 2.97 -10.29
C GLY A 144 -9.80 4.47 -10.43
N VAL A 145 -9.60 5.21 -9.33
CA VAL A 145 -9.76 6.67 -9.28
C VAL A 145 -8.40 7.35 -9.46
N SER A 146 -8.39 8.47 -10.18
CA SER A 146 -7.21 9.33 -10.32
C SER A 146 -7.55 10.74 -9.84
N ALA A 147 -6.60 11.41 -9.19
CA ALA A 147 -6.70 12.79 -8.75
C ALA A 147 -5.43 13.57 -9.14
N PRO A 148 -5.51 14.86 -9.53
CA PRO A 148 -4.32 15.65 -9.84
C PRO A 148 -3.38 15.82 -8.63
N ASP A 149 -2.10 16.06 -8.89
CA ASP A 149 -1.13 16.32 -7.82
C ASP A 149 -1.48 17.60 -7.04
N GLY A 150 -1.30 17.54 -5.72
CA GLY A 150 -1.50 18.68 -4.82
C GLY A 150 -2.95 19.00 -4.46
N VAL A 151 -3.93 18.14 -4.79
CA VAL A 151 -5.34 18.36 -4.39
C VAL A 151 -5.66 17.75 -3.01
N SER A 152 -6.50 18.43 -2.24
CA SER A 152 -7.11 17.84 -1.03
C SER A 152 -8.14 16.80 -1.46
N ILE A 153 -7.99 15.55 -1.00
CA ILE A 153 -8.92 14.44 -1.31
C ILE A 153 -10.03 14.29 -0.26
N TYR A 154 -9.77 14.72 0.97
CA TYR A 154 -10.75 14.91 2.06
C TYR A 154 -10.14 15.75 3.19
N GLN A 155 -10.99 16.12 4.16
CA GLN A 155 -10.63 16.99 5.29
C GLN A 155 -11.09 16.37 6.62
N ILE A 156 -10.27 16.54 7.66
CA ILE A 156 -10.57 16.12 9.04
C ILE A 156 -10.59 17.37 9.92
N CYS A 157 -11.62 17.57 10.73
CA CYS A 157 -11.73 18.70 11.66
C CYS A 157 -11.57 18.25 13.12
N TYR A 158 -10.92 19.09 13.92
CA TYR A 158 -10.58 18.85 15.31
C TYR A 158 -10.84 20.08 16.20
N ASN A 159 -11.26 19.84 17.44
CA ASN A 159 -11.40 20.88 18.46
C ASN A 159 -10.08 21.03 19.27
N ALA A 160 -9.66 22.27 19.52
CA ALA A 160 -8.41 22.64 20.19
C ALA A 160 -8.50 22.55 21.72
N ILE A 161 -8.57 21.34 22.27
CA ILE A 161 -8.80 21.10 23.70
C ILE A 161 -7.54 21.20 24.59
N GLY A 162 -6.34 21.14 24.01
CA GLY A 162 -5.06 21.14 24.73
C GLY A 162 -4.71 22.41 25.52
N ALA A 163 -3.58 22.39 26.21
CA ALA A 163 -3.07 23.55 26.93
C ALA A 163 -2.45 24.57 25.96
N ILE A 164 -2.51 25.87 26.28
CA ILE A 164 -1.82 26.90 25.48
C ILE A 164 -0.33 26.57 25.41
N GLY A 165 0.20 26.41 24.20
CA GLY A 165 1.59 26.02 23.94
C GLY A 165 1.81 24.52 23.70
N SER A 166 0.85 23.63 24.01
CA SER A 166 0.96 22.21 23.65
C SER A 166 0.80 22.01 22.14
N SER A 167 1.37 20.92 21.61
CA SER A 167 1.25 20.54 20.20
C SER A 167 1.14 19.03 20.06
N THR A 168 0.46 18.58 19.02
CA THR A 168 0.45 17.17 18.58
C THR A 168 0.85 17.10 17.11
N GLU A 169 1.46 16.00 16.73
CA GLU A 169 1.49 15.59 15.33
C GLU A 169 0.21 14.79 15.03
N ILE A 170 -0.30 14.94 13.82
CA ILE A 170 -1.37 14.12 13.25
C ILE A 170 -0.67 13.26 12.19
N ASN A 171 -0.63 11.95 12.41
CA ASN A 171 0.19 11.00 11.65
C ASN A 171 -0.66 9.87 11.06
N PHE A 172 -0.23 9.36 9.91
CA PHE A 172 -0.67 8.06 9.42
C PHE A 172 0.08 6.95 10.17
N THR A 173 -0.59 5.86 10.56
CA THR A 173 0.02 4.72 11.26
C THR A 173 -0.60 3.38 10.83
N GLU A 174 0.14 2.30 11.04
CA GLU A 174 -0.29 0.92 10.71
C GLU A 174 -1.15 0.24 11.80
N ASN A 175 -1.54 0.96 12.86
CA ASN A 175 -2.21 0.36 14.02
C ASN A 175 -3.46 1.17 14.42
N PRO A 176 -4.65 0.55 14.55
CA PRO A 176 -4.94 -0.88 14.40
C PRO A 176 -5.17 -1.34 12.95
N VAL A 177 -5.32 -0.41 11.99
CA VAL A 177 -5.45 -0.73 10.56
C VAL A 177 -4.10 -0.49 9.86
N PRO A 178 -3.48 -1.53 9.28
CA PRO A 178 -2.19 -1.46 8.58
C PRO A 178 -2.30 -0.78 7.22
N PHE A 179 -1.18 -0.26 6.71
CA PHE A 179 -1.13 0.35 5.39
C PHE A 179 -1.37 -0.69 4.29
N GLU A 180 -2.45 -0.49 3.51
CA GLU A 180 -2.68 -1.26 2.29
C GLU A 180 -3.35 -0.35 1.25
N ILE A 181 -2.69 -0.18 0.10
CA ILE A 181 -3.16 0.63 -1.02
C ILE A 181 -2.96 -0.18 -2.29
N SER A 182 -3.95 -0.21 -3.18
CA SER A 182 -3.86 -0.96 -4.44
C SER A 182 -4.27 -0.14 -5.65
N ASN A 183 -3.69 -0.45 -6.81
CA ASN A 183 -4.11 0.10 -8.10
C ASN A 183 -5.07 -0.85 -8.85
N LYS A 184 -5.67 -0.39 -9.94
CA LYS A 184 -6.61 -1.17 -10.78
C LYS A 184 -6.00 -2.42 -11.45
N ALA A 185 -4.68 -2.59 -11.45
CA ALA A 185 -4.01 -3.79 -11.92
C ALA A 185 -3.88 -4.86 -10.82
N GLY A 186 -4.30 -4.55 -9.58
CA GLY A 186 -4.16 -5.42 -8.41
C GLY A 186 -2.78 -5.37 -7.75
N GLU A 187 -1.93 -4.43 -8.15
CA GLU A 187 -0.61 -4.21 -7.56
C GLU A 187 -0.75 -3.41 -6.26
N ILE A 188 0.11 -3.70 -5.27
CA ILE A 188 0.20 -2.92 -4.03
C ILE A 188 1.10 -1.72 -4.26
N ILE A 189 0.59 -0.52 -3.97
CA ILE A 189 1.30 0.75 -4.14
C ILE A 189 2.08 1.07 -2.86
N ARG A 190 3.32 1.54 -2.99
CA ARG A 190 4.12 2.01 -1.85
C ARG A 190 3.50 3.29 -1.25
N PHE A 191 3.19 3.28 0.05
CA PHE A 191 2.54 4.41 0.72
C PHE A 191 3.54 5.37 1.37
N ASP A 192 4.00 6.37 0.62
CA ASP A 192 4.68 7.53 1.21
C ASP A 192 3.65 8.46 1.87
N HIS A 193 4.03 9.02 3.02
CA HIS A 193 3.14 9.86 3.79
C HIS A 193 3.89 10.90 4.60
N LYS A 194 3.22 12.01 4.90
CA LYS A 194 3.74 13.04 5.81
C LYS A 194 2.66 13.50 6.79
N GLY A 195 2.97 13.44 8.07
CA GLY A 195 2.14 14.01 9.14
C GLY A 195 2.12 15.54 9.13
N GLY A 196 1.17 16.08 9.89
CA GLY A 196 0.99 17.52 10.09
C GLY A 196 1.01 17.88 11.57
N THR A 197 1.82 18.86 11.98
CA THR A 197 1.85 19.33 13.37
C THR A 197 0.81 20.42 13.61
N VAL A 198 0.00 20.26 14.66
CA VAL A 198 -0.93 21.29 15.16
C VAL A 198 -0.47 21.77 16.53
N LYS A 199 -0.40 23.09 16.71
CA LYS A 199 -0.02 23.73 17.97
C LYS A 199 -1.13 24.64 18.50
N ILE A 200 -1.42 24.50 19.79
CA ILE A 200 -2.43 25.31 20.50
C ILE A 200 -1.82 26.66 20.88
N THR A 201 -2.47 27.75 20.48
CA THR A 201 -2.09 29.12 20.84
C THR A 201 -3.02 29.70 21.91
N ARG A 202 -2.73 30.94 22.31
CA ARG A 202 -3.77 31.84 22.83
C ARG A 202 -4.74 32.23 21.71
#